data_AF-A0A530M1Z5-F1
#
_entry.id   AF-A0A530M1Z5-F1
#
_cell.length_a   1.000
_cell.length_b   1.000
_cell.length_c   1.000
_cell.angle_alpha   90.00
_cell.angle_beta   90.00
_cell.angle_gamma   90.00
#
_symmetry.space_group_name_H-M   'P 1'
#
loop_
_entity.id
_entity.type
_entity.pdbx_description
1 polymer ?
#
loop_
_entity_poly.entity_id
_entity_poly.type
_entity_poly.pdbx_seq_one_letter_code
_entity_poly.pdbx_strand_id
1 'polypeptide(L)'
;MRVESSIRQTGRIAVSVLIGTAAITLAACSGNDPDPSSQIGPNPNLPEPIQYFFPPMHLASVVGWKNDEKPTVAQGLQIQAFAHGLQHPRSLYVLPNGDVLVVESKAPGGEPIKRPKDLVMG
;
A
#
# COMPACT_ATOMS: atom_id res chain seq x y z
N MET A 1 -10.28 48.95 37.25
CA MET A 1 -8.93 48.41 36.98
C MET A 1 -8.76 46.91 37.20
N ARG A 2 -9.60 46.19 37.97
CA ARG A 2 -9.40 44.74 38.26
C ARG A 2 -9.90 43.77 37.16
N VAL A 3 -10.73 44.23 36.22
CA VAL A 3 -11.34 43.37 35.17
C VAL A 3 -10.42 43.19 33.95
N GLU A 4 -9.65 44.22 33.58
CA GLU A 4 -8.73 44.16 32.43
C GLU A 4 -7.52 43.23 32.65
N SER A 5 -7.10 43.03 33.91
CA SER A 5 -5.98 42.13 34.23
C SER A 5 -6.36 40.65 34.05
N SER A 6 -7.60 40.29 34.35
CA SER A 6 -8.11 38.91 34.25
C SER A 6 -8.24 38.47 32.78
N ILE A 7 -8.76 39.33 31.90
CA ILE A 7 -8.90 39.05 30.47
C ILE A 7 -7.53 38.87 29.79
N ARG A 8 -6.54 39.68 30.17
CA ARG A 8 -5.16 39.55 29.69
C ARG A 8 -4.46 38.28 30.20
N GLN A 9 -4.84 37.77 31.36
CA GLN A 9 -4.28 36.56 31.95
C GLN A 9 -4.80 35.29 31.26
N THR A 10 -6.10 35.23 30.97
CA THR A 10 -6.72 34.10 30.23
C THR A 10 -6.22 34.02 28.79
N GLY A 11 -6.04 35.16 28.12
CA GLY A 11 -5.48 35.20 26.76
C GLY A 11 -4.04 34.70 26.67
N ARG A 12 -3.19 35.02 27.67
CA ARG A 12 -1.80 34.55 27.72
C ARG A 12 -1.69 33.05 27.98
N ILE A 13 -2.60 32.50 28.80
CA ILE A 13 -2.68 31.05 29.05
C ILE A 13 -3.16 30.32 27.78
N ALA A 14 -4.19 30.84 27.10
CA ALA A 14 -4.67 30.24 25.85
C ALA A 14 -3.60 30.23 24.75
N VAL A 15 -2.82 31.31 24.61
CA VAL A 15 -1.72 31.39 23.63
C VAL A 15 -0.59 30.42 23.98
N SER A 16 -0.22 30.27 25.26
CA SER A 16 0.83 29.34 25.68
C SER A 16 0.41 27.87 25.53
N VAL A 17 -0.87 27.55 25.76
CA VAL A 17 -1.42 26.21 25.48
C VAL A 17 -1.41 25.92 23.97
N LEU A 18 -1.78 26.90 23.13
CA LEU A 18 -1.79 26.74 21.67
C LEU A 18 -0.37 26.51 21.12
N ILE A 19 0.61 27.29 21.59
CA ILE A 19 2.02 27.14 21.21
C ILE A 19 2.59 25.80 21.70
N GLY A 20 2.28 25.40 22.94
CA GLY A 20 2.71 24.12 23.49
C GLY A 20 2.16 22.93 22.70
N THR A 21 0.89 22.99 22.29
CA THR A 21 0.25 21.93 21.50
C THR A 21 0.88 21.84 20.11
N ALA A 22 1.15 22.98 19.46
CA ALA A 22 1.81 23.01 18.15
C ALA A 22 3.26 22.49 18.18
N ALA A 23 3.99 22.72 19.27
CA ALA A 23 5.34 22.19 19.41
C ALA A 23 5.35 20.65 19.57
N ILE A 24 4.37 20.09 20.30
CA ILE A 24 4.22 18.65 20.50
C ILE A 24 3.84 17.95 19.20
N THR A 25 2.93 18.52 18.39
CA THR A 25 2.55 17.94 17.10
C THR A 25 3.69 17.98 16.08
N LEU A 26 4.56 19.00 16.11
CA LEU A 26 5.76 19.06 15.27
C LEU A 26 6.80 17.99 15.64
N ALA A 27 7.01 17.73 16.93
CA ALA A 27 7.95 16.69 17.38
C ALA A 27 7.47 15.26 17.04
N ALA A 28 6.15 15.05 16.99
CA ALA A 28 5.53 13.79 16.60
C ALA A 28 5.69 13.45 15.10
N CYS A 29 6.11 14.41 14.27
CA CYS A 29 6.37 14.20 12.83
C CYS A 29 7.83 13.84 12.50
N SER A 30 8.67 13.54 13.51
CA SER A 30 10.03 13.02 13.24
C SER A 30 9.94 11.55 12.81
N GLY A 31 9.94 11.34 11.49
CA GLY A 31 9.89 10.01 10.87
C GLY A 31 11.17 9.23 11.16
N ASN A 32 11.03 8.05 11.77
CA ASN A 32 12.12 7.11 12.02
C ASN A 32 12.41 6.23 10.79
N ASP A 33 12.21 6.75 9.58
CA ASP A 33 12.43 5.96 8.38
C ASP A 33 13.94 5.78 8.15
N PRO A 34 14.41 4.53 7.99
CA PRO A 34 15.83 4.27 7.76
C PRO A 34 16.27 4.93 6.45
N ASP A 35 17.38 5.66 6.50
CA ASP A 35 17.95 6.35 5.33
C ASP A 35 18.16 5.36 4.17
N PRO A 36 17.51 5.56 3.00
CA PRO A 36 17.65 4.69 1.84
C PRO A 36 19.10 4.52 1.38
N SER A 37 19.95 5.53 1.61
CA SER A 37 21.37 5.46 1.24
C SER A 37 22.15 4.45 2.08
N SER A 38 21.73 4.20 3.32
CA SER A 38 22.33 3.22 4.23
C SER A 38 21.97 1.76 3.90
N GLN A 39 21.01 1.56 3.00
CA GLN A 39 20.50 0.25 2.59
C GLN A 39 21.11 -0.23 1.25
N ILE A 40 22.09 0.49 0.70
CA ILE A 40 22.71 0.21 -0.60
C ILE A 40 24.24 0.23 -0.45
N GLY A 41 24.95 -0.66 -1.14
CA GLY A 41 26.42 -0.73 -1.14
C GLY A 41 26.97 -2.08 -0.67
N PRO A 42 28.30 -2.20 -0.50
CA PRO A 42 28.95 -3.48 -0.16
C PRO A 42 28.69 -3.94 1.28
N ASN A 43 28.27 -3.04 2.19
CA ASN A 43 27.93 -3.37 3.57
C ASN A 43 26.72 -2.54 4.04
N PRO A 44 25.49 -2.88 3.60
CA PRO A 44 24.28 -2.18 4.01
C PRO A 44 23.94 -2.48 5.47
N ASN A 45 23.30 -1.53 6.15
CA ASN A 45 22.77 -1.76 7.48
C ASN A 45 21.48 -2.61 7.37
N LEU A 46 21.53 -3.86 7.82
CA LEU A 46 20.42 -4.79 7.81
C LEU A 46 19.93 -5.05 9.24
N PRO A 47 18.61 -5.22 9.45
CA PRO A 47 18.09 -5.67 10.73
C PRO A 47 18.66 -7.04 11.09
N GLU A 48 18.85 -7.28 12.38
CA GLU A 48 19.35 -8.57 12.87
C GLU A 48 18.41 -9.72 12.45
N PRO A 49 18.94 -10.90 12.06
CA PRO A 49 18.11 -12.04 11.73
C PRO A 49 17.26 -12.50 12.92
N ILE A 50 15.94 -12.48 12.77
CA ILE A 50 15.01 -12.97 13.79
C ILE A 50 14.57 -14.39 13.43
N GLN A 51 14.73 -15.32 14.38
CA GLN A 51 14.25 -16.68 14.23
C GLN A 51 12.81 -16.81 14.74
N TYR A 52 11.90 -17.16 13.83
CA TYR A 52 10.50 -17.41 14.17
C TYR A 52 10.18 -18.90 14.07
N PHE A 53 9.33 -19.40 14.96
CA PHE A 53 8.78 -20.77 14.85
C PHE A 53 7.82 -20.90 13.64
N PHE A 54 7.05 -19.85 13.37
CA PHE A 54 6.27 -19.68 12.15
C PHE A 54 6.67 -18.38 11.45
N PRO A 55 6.91 -18.39 10.12
CA PRO A 55 7.31 -17.19 9.42
C PRO A 55 6.19 -16.14 9.45
N PRO A 56 6.48 -14.87 9.80
CA PRO A 56 5.50 -13.81 9.63
C PRO A 56 5.17 -13.67 8.14
N MET A 57 3.89 -13.84 7.80
CA MET A 57 3.40 -13.70 6.42
C MET A 57 2.61 -12.41 6.30
N HIS A 58 3.06 -11.51 5.42
CA HIS A 58 2.25 -10.37 4.99
C HIS A 58 1.51 -10.75 3.71
N LEU A 59 0.22 -11.06 3.83
CA LEU A 59 -0.65 -11.37 2.70
C LEU A 59 -1.43 -10.10 2.36
N ALA A 60 -1.20 -9.58 1.16
CA ALA A 60 -1.99 -8.46 0.66
C ALA A 60 -3.43 -8.93 0.39
N SER A 61 -4.41 -8.20 0.92
CA SER A 61 -5.81 -8.44 0.59
C SER A 61 -6.04 -8.16 -0.89
N VAL A 62 -6.55 -9.14 -1.63
CA VAL A 62 -6.92 -8.96 -3.03
C VAL A 62 -8.19 -8.11 -3.07
N VAL A 63 -8.05 -6.84 -3.48
CA VAL A 63 -9.19 -5.98 -3.78
C VAL A 63 -9.51 -6.17 -5.26
N GLY A 64 -10.57 -6.90 -5.55
CA GLY A 64 -11.11 -7.01 -6.90
C GLY A 64 -11.83 -5.73 -7.32
N TRP A 65 -12.06 -5.60 -8.62
CA TRP A 65 -12.97 -4.59 -9.18
C TRP A 65 -14.41 -4.90 -8.75
N LYS A 66 -15.19 -3.88 -8.39
CA LYS A 66 -16.65 -4.01 -8.26
C LYS A 66 -17.26 -4.24 -9.65
N ASN A 67 -18.50 -4.72 -9.67
CA ASN A 67 -19.23 -4.89 -10.93
C ASN A 67 -19.27 -3.55 -11.69
N ASP A 68 -18.90 -3.60 -12.98
CA ASP A 68 -18.81 -2.46 -13.90
C ASP A 68 -17.82 -1.35 -13.51
N GLU A 69 -16.98 -1.58 -12.49
CA GLU A 69 -15.92 -0.64 -12.13
C GLU A 69 -14.85 -0.62 -13.22
N LYS A 70 -14.40 0.58 -13.59
CA LYS A 70 -13.42 0.81 -14.66
C LYS A 70 -12.34 1.78 -14.18
N PRO A 71 -11.07 1.59 -14.57
CA PRO A 71 -10.03 2.55 -14.28
C PRO A 71 -10.31 3.86 -14.99
N THR A 72 -9.90 4.96 -14.36
CA THR A 72 -9.83 6.26 -15.04
C THR A 72 -8.76 6.20 -16.12
N VAL A 73 -9.15 6.60 -17.34
CA VAL A 73 -8.25 6.66 -18.50
C VAL A 73 -8.01 8.11 -18.92
N ALA A 74 -6.97 8.34 -19.72
CA ALA A 74 -6.66 9.65 -20.27
C ALA A 74 -7.77 10.18 -21.20
N GLN A 75 -7.83 11.50 -21.36
CA GLN A 75 -8.82 12.18 -22.20
C GLN A 75 -8.78 11.63 -23.64
N GLY A 76 -9.94 11.30 -24.20
CA GLY A 76 -10.07 10.79 -25.57
C GLY A 76 -9.88 9.27 -25.72
N LEU A 77 -9.56 8.56 -24.63
CA LEU A 77 -9.52 7.09 -24.60
C LEU A 77 -10.78 6.53 -23.94
N GLN A 78 -11.16 5.31 -24.35
CA GLN A 78 -12.24 4.54 -23.75
C GLN A 78 -11.70 3.17 -23.33
N ILE A 79 -12.15 2.66 -22.19
CA ILE A 79 -11.86 1.31 -21.73
C ILE A 79 -13.14 0.49 -21.55
N GLN A 80 -13.06 -0.78 -21.94
CA GLN A 80 -14.11 -1.77 -21.79
C GLN A 80 -13.47 -3.09 -21.36
N ALA A 81 -14.15 -3.83 -20.48
CA ALA A 81 -13.72 -5.19 -20.15
C ALA A 81 -13.85 -6.08 -21.39
N PHE A 82 -12.77 -6.79 -21.74
CA PHE A 82 -12.75 -7.69 -22.89
C PHE A 82 -13.30 -9.07 -22.54
N ALA A 83 -12.91 -9.60 -21.38
CA ALA A 83 -13.38 -10.88 -20.84
C ALA A 83 -13.27 -10.88 -19.30
N HIS A 84 -14.04 -11.76 -18.65
CA HIS A 84 -14.02 -11.99 -17.21
C HIS A 84 -13.78 -13.47 -16.90
N GLY A 85 -13.40 -13.78 -15.66
CA GLY A 85 -13.25 -15.17 -15.18
C GLY A 85 -11.94 -15.86 -15.58
N LEU A 86 -10.97 -15.12 -16.10
CA LEU A 86 -9.63 -15.63 -16.42
C LEU A 86 -8.79 -15.82 -15.15
N GLN A 87 -8.06 -16.92 -15.09
CA GLN A 87 -7.22 -17.34 -13.97
C GLN A 87 -5.75 -17.00 -14.23
N HIS A 88 -5.28 -15.92 -13.62
CA HIS A 88 -3.91 -15.43 -13.77
C HIS A 88 -3.47 -15.25 -15.25
N PRO A 89 -4.20 -14.45 -16.05
CA PRO A 89 -3.85 -14.18 -17.44
C PRO A 89 -2.51 -13.43 -17.51
N ARG A 90 -1.62 -13.86 -18.42
CA ARG A 90 -0.28 -13.27 -18.60
C ARG A 90 -0.14 -12.66 -19.99
N SER A 91 0.05 -13.52 -20.99
CA SER A 91 0.33 -13.11 -22.36
C SER A 91 -0.95 -13.21 -23.19
N LEU A 92 -1.16 -12.21 -24.04
CA LEU A 92 -2.25 -12.14 -25.00
C LEU A 92 -1.66 -12.17 -26.41
N TYR A 93 -2.29 -12.90 -27.34
CA TYR A 93 -1.88 -12.92 -28.74
C TYR A 93 -3.10 -12.80 -29.65
N VAL A 94 -3.12 -11.76 -30.48
CA VAL A 94 -4.21 -11.48 -31.42
C VAL A 94 -3.92 -12.17 -32.73
N LEU A 95 -4.86 -12.99 -33.20
CA LEU A 95 -4.79 -13.71 -34.45
C LEU A 95 -5.26 -12.83 -35.63
N PRO A 96 -4.84 -13.11 -36.88
CA PRO A 96 -5.25 -12.34 -38.05
C PRO A 96 -6.77 -12.33 -38.32
N ASN A 97 -7.52 -13.30 -37.77
CA ASN A 97 -8.98 -13.36 -37.85
C ASN A 97 -9.70 -12.52 -36.77
N GLY A 98 -8.95 -11.90 -35.85
CA GLY A 98 -9.49 -11.08 -34.77
C GLY A 98 -9.68 -11.80 -33.43
N ASP A 99 -9.45 -13.13 -33.37
CA ASP A 99 -9.50 -13.87 -32.12
C ASP A 99 -8.31 -13.54 -31.22
N VAL A 100 -8.49 -13.69 -29.90
CA VAL A 100 -7.45 -13.42 -28.91
C VAL A 100 -7.14 -14.69 -28.11
N LEU A 101 -5.92 -15.19 -28.24
CA LEU A 101 -5.40 -16.26 -27.40
C LEU A 101 -4.90 -15.67 -26.07
N VAL A 102 -5.30 -16.29 -24.96
CA VAL A 102 -4.89 -15.89 -23.61
C VAL A 102 -4.12 -17.03 -22.97
N VAL A 103 -2.92 -16.73 -22.47
CA VAL A 103 -2.12 -17.69 -21.68
C VAL A 103 -2.40 -17.48 -20.20
N GLU A 104 -3.01 -18.48 -19.58
CA GLU A 104 -3.25 -18.56 -18.14
C GLU A 104 -2.07 -19.25 -17.46
N SER A 105 -1.54 -18.65 -16.39
CA SER A 105 -0.40 -19.23 -15.66
C SER A 105 -0.79 -20.29 -14.64
N LYS A 106 -2.09 -20.51 -14.42
CA LYS A 106 -2.60 -21.55 -13.52
C LYS A 106 -2.52 -22.91 -14.20
N ALA A 107 -1.75 -23.83 -13.64
CA ALA A 107 -1.61 -25.18 -14.18
C ALA A 107 -2.93 -25.98 -14.06
N PRO A 108 -3.27 -26.84 -15.04
CA PRO A 108 -4.37 -27.79 -14.91
C PRO A 108 -4.10 -28.74 -13.73
N GLY A 109 -5.03 -28.79 -12.77
CA GLY A 109 -4.87 -29.57 -11.53
C GLY A 109 -4.25 -28.80 -10.35
N GLY A 110 -3.87 -27.53 -10.53
CA GLY A 110 -3.30 -26.69 -9.48
C GLY A 110 -1.83 -26.99 -9.17
N GLU A 111 -1.10 -26.02 -8.63
CA GLU A 111 0.26 -26.29 -8.14
C GLU A 111 0.18 -27.03 -6.79
N PRO A 112 1.01 -28.08 -6.55
CA PRO A 112 1.15 -28.66 -5.23
C PRO A 112 1.53 -27.57 -4.22
N ILE A 113 0.87 -27.55 -3.06
CA ILE A 113 1.18 -26.59 -2.00
C ILE A 113 2.58 -26.85 -1.48
N LYS A 114 3.53 -25.97 -1.83
CA LYS A 114 4.93 -26.05 -1.39
C LYS A 114 5.23 -25.06 -0.29
N ARG A 115 4.50 -23.94 -0.25
CA ARG A 115 4.73 -22.86 0.71
C ARG A 115 3.44 -22.55 1.47
N PRO A 116 3.53 -22.11 2.74
CA PRO A 116 2.37 -21.72 3.53
C PRO A 116 1.48 -20.66 2.85
N LYS A 117 2.06 -19.73 2.06
CA LYS A 117 1.30 -18.72 1.31
C LYS A 117 0.46 -19.29 0.16
N ASP A 118 0.81 -20.46 -0.35
CA ASP A 118 0.10 -21.08 -1.49
C ASP A 118 -1.29 -21.58 -1.05
N LEU A 119 -1.53 -21.77 0.26
CA LEU A 119 -2.85 -22.07 0.83
C LEU A 119 -3.86 -20.93 0.66
N VAL A 120 -3.38 -19.69 0.55
CA VAL A 120 -4.23 -18.49 0.47
C VAL A 120 -4.29 -17.94 -0.96
N MET A 121 -3.22 -18.09 -1.75
CA MET A 121 -3.03 -17.43 -3.05
C MET A 121 -3.33 -18.31 -4.28
N GLY A 122 -4.06 -19.43 -4.11
CA GLY A 122 -4.21 -20.49 -5.11
C GLY A 122 -4.72 -20.12 -6.51
#